data_AF-A0A804N3U3-F1
#
_entry.id   AF-A0A804N3U3-F1
#
_cell.length_a   1.000
_cell.length_b   1.000
_cell.length_c   1.000
_cell.angle_alpha   90.00
_cell.angle_beta   90.00
_cell.angle_gamma   90.00
#
_symmetry.space_group_name_H-M   'P 1'
#
loop_
_entity.id
_entity.type
_entity.pdbx_description
1 polymer ?
#
loop_
_entity_poly.entity_id
_entity_poly.type
_entity_poly.pdbx_seq_one_letter_code
_entity_poly.pdbx_strand_id
1 'polypeptide(L)'
;MCPDCKDVRVFAANTTYSNNIGKRFFKCPRKNRRNGTCDRFWFEEEYLVVLQDNGYLPSASSTIAAGSTTKVPELVGKIDSLEQNLNKVTEMVSKNRDGMGSLICLVCGCVNVTVLLVFAIFLVVAFVLK
;
A
#
# COMPACT_ATOMS: atom_id res chain seq x y z
N MET A 1 19.54 3.02 -22.77
CA MET A 1 20.29 2.28 -23.81
C MET A 1 19.66 0.91 -23.97
N CYS A 2 19.63 0.32 -25.17
CA CYS A 2 19.07 -1.02 -25.33
C CYS A 2 20.03 -2.06 -24.70
N PRO A 3 19.57 -2.90 -23.75
CA PRO A 3 20.44 -3.87 -23.08
C PRO A 3 21.00 -4.92 -24.03
N ASP A 4 20.20 -5.37 -25.01
CA ASP A 4 20.58 -6.42 -25.98
C ASP A 4 21.48 -5.87 -27.10
N CYS A 5 21.06 -4.77 -27.71
CA CYS A 5 21.72 -4.21 -28.89
C CYS A 5 22.86 -3.26 -28.56
N LYS A 6 22.98 -2.85 -27.29
CA LYS A 6 23.83 -1.76 -26.82
C LYS A 6 23.69 -0.49 -27.67
N ASP A 7 22.51 -0.29 -28.29
CA ASP A 7 22.22 0.89 -29.10
C ASP A 7 21.72 2.01 -28.17
N VAL A 8 22.36 3.16 -28.25
CA VAL A 8 22.00 4.35 -27.46
C VAL A 8 20.82 5.11 -28.07
N ARG A 9 20.48 4.86 -29.34
CA ARG A 9 19.39 5.53 -30.07
C ARG A 9 18.00 5.01 -29.70
N VAL A 10 17.81 4.51 -28.48
CA VAL A 10 16.47 4.14 -28.00
C VAL A 10 15.60 5.39 -28.03
N PHE A 11 14.51 5.36 -28.80
CA PHE A 11 13.61 6.49 -28.93
C PHE A 11 12.39 6.31 -28.04
N ALA A 12 11.80 7.43 -27.64
CA ALA A 12 10.55 7.46 -26.89
C ALA A 12 9.38 7.81 -27.80
N ALA A 13 8.24 7.17 -27.59
CA ALA A 13 6.98 7.47 -28.28
C ALA A 13 5.80 7.20 -27.35
N ASN A 14 4.62 7.69 -27.71
CA ASN A 14 3.39 7.45 -26.97
C ASN A 14 2.51 6.47 -27.74
N THR A 15 1.86 5.56 -27.04
CA THR A 15 0.90 4.65 -27.66
C THR A 15 -0.37 5.41 -28.07
N THR A 16 -0.89 5.10 -29.25
CA THR A 16 -2.10 5.72 -29.82
C THR A 16 -3.29 4.76 -29.93
N TYR A 17 -3.08 3.48 -29.61
CA TYR A 17 -4.06 2.41 -29.71
C TYR A 17 -3.89 1.44 -28.53
N SER A 18 -4.92 0.63 -28.24
CA SER A 18 -5.04 -0.32 -27.10
C SER A 18 -5.45 0.30 -25.76
N ASN A 19 -5.54 -0.52 -24.71
CA ASN A 19 -5.82 -0.10 -23.33
C ASN A 19 -4.74 0.80 -22.73
N ASN A 20 -3.60 0.97 -23.42
CA ASN A 20 -2.47 1.76 -22.93
C ASN A 20 -2.40 3.18 -23.52
N ILE A 21 -3.40 3.65 -24.28
CA ILE A 21 -3.40 4.97 -24.97
C ILE A 21 -2.80 6.08 -24.10
N GLY A 22 -1.86 6.82 -24.68
CA GLY A 22 -1.16 7.91 -24.03
C GLY A 22 0.05 7.48 -23.20
N LYS A 23 0.21 6.19 -22.88
CA LYS A 23 1.42 5.69 -22.20
C LYS A 23 2.65 5.84 -23.07
N ARG A 24 3.72 6.32 -22.45
CA ARG A 24 5.03 6.48 -23.06
C ARG A 24 5.78 5.14 -23.05
N PHE A 25 6.43 4.83 -24.15
CA PHE A 25 7.27 3.64 -24.30
C PHE A 25 8.58 3.99 -24.99
N PHE A 26 9.58 3.15 -24.78
CA PHE A 26 10.93 3.26 -25.31
C PHE A 26 11.19 2.06 -26.21
N LYS A 27 11.68 2.27 -27.44
CA LYS A 27 11.95 1.19 -28.40
C LYS A 27 13.35 1.27 -28.97
N CYS A 28 14.00 0.11 -29.14
CA CYS A 28 15.27 0.03 -29.84
C CYS A 28 15.04 0.12 -31.36
N PRO A 29 15.74 1.02 -32.08
CA PRO A 29 15.59 1.13 -33.54
C PRO A 29 16.43 0.09 -34.30
N ARG A 30 17.30 -0.67 -33.62
CA ARG A 30 18.32 -1.49 -34.29
C ARG A 30 17.68 -2.69 -34.97
N LYS A 31 17.91 -2.81 -36.27
CA LYS A 31 17.71 -4.04 -37.04
C LYS A 31 18.94 -4.94 -36.87
N ASN A 32 18.83 -6.04 -36.13
CA ASN A 32 20.00 -6.86 -35.79
C ASN A 32 20.55 -7.59 -37.04
N ARG A 33 21.87 -7.78 -37.16
CA ARG A 33 22.50 -8.33 -38.39
C ARG A 33 22.14 -9.80 -38.69
N ARG A 34 21.66 -10.57 -37.70
CA ARG A 34 21.32 -11.99 -37.85
C ARG A 34 19.85 -12.26 -38.18
N ASN A 35 18.90 -11.69 -37.41
CA ASN A 35 17.45 -11.89 -37.59
C ASN A 35 16.66 -10.57 -37.76
N GLY A 36 17.34 -9.46 -38.10
CA GLY A 36 16.71 -8.31 -38.75
C GLY A 36 15.99 -7.28 -37.87
N THR A 37 15.55 -7.54 -36.64
CA THR A 37 14.89 -6.51 -35.79
C THR A 37 15.16 -6.73 -34.30
N CYS A 38 15.40 -5.66 -33.56
CA CYS A 38 15.25 -5.65 -32.11
C CYS A 38 13.82 -5.20 -31.82
N ASP A 39 12.98 -6.14 -31.43
CA ASP A 39 11.57 -5.86 -31.17
C ASP A 39 11.31 -5.42 -29.72
N ARG A 40 12.38 -5.34 -28.91
CA ARG A 40 12.24 -4.89 -27.52
C ARG A 40 11.76 -3.45 -27.46
N PHE A 41 10.68 -3.30 -26.72
CA PHE A 41 10.20 -2.05 -26.20
C PHE A 41 9.93 -2.22 -24.71
N TRP A 42 9.86 -1.10 -24.01
CA TRP A 42 9.55 -1.03 -22.58
C TRP A 42 8.60 0.14 -22.37
N PHE A 43 7.61 0.00 -21.50
CA PHE A 43 6.93 1.19 -20.99
C PHE A 43 7.88 2.03 -20.13
N GLU A 44 7.57 3.30 -19.94
CA GLU A 44 8.44 4.22 -19.19
C GLU A 44 8.81 3.67 -17.80
N GLU A 45 7.85 3.08 -17.09
CA GLU A 45 8.06 2.49 -15.78
C GLU A 45 9.04 1.31 -15.83
N GLU A 46 8.91 0.43 -16.82
CA GLU A 46 9.80 -0.72 -17.04
C GLU A 46 11.20 -0.26 -17.48
N TYR A 47 11.27 0.77 -18.33
CA TYR A 47 12.53 1.26 -18.87
C TYR A 47 13.38 1.93 -17.79
N LEU A 48 12.75 2.65 -16.85
CA LEU A 48 13.44 3.21 -15.69
C LEU A 48 14.10 2.11 -14.84
N VAL A 49 13.40 1.00 -14.60
CA VAL A 49 13.96 -0.16 -13.89
C VAL A 49 15.14 -0.75 -14.66
N VAL A 50 15.01 -0.95 -15.97
CA VAL A 50 16.12 -1.43 -16.83
C VAL A 50 17.34 -0.52 -16.72
N LEU A 51 17.14 0.80 -16.73
CA LEU A 51 18.24 1.75 -16.60
C LEU A 51 18.88 1.71 -15.22
N GLN A 52 18.09 1.54 -14.16
CA GLN A 52 18.58 1.42 -12.79
C GLN A 52 19.37 0.12 -12.57
N ASP A 53 18.86 -1.03 -13.01
CA ASP A 53 19.52 -2.34 -12.92
C ASP A 53 20.85 -2.39 -13.68
N ASN A 54 20.94 -1.64 -14.78
CA ASN A 54 22.17 -1.54 -15.58
C ASN A 54 23.10 -0.40 -15.11
N GLY A 55 22.77 0.30 -14.01
CA GLY A 55 23.59 1.38 -13.45
C GLY A 55 23.64 2.67 -14.29
N TYR A 56 22.74 2.84 -15.26
CA TYR A 56 22.62 4.08 -16.04
C TYR A 56 21.87 5.17 -15.28
N LEU A 57 20.98 4.79 -14.37
CA LEU A 57 20.35 5.71 -13.42
C LEU A 57 20.89 5.42 -12.02
N PRO A 58 21.19 6.47 -11.22
CA PRO A 58 21.38 6.27 -9.80
C PRO A 58 20.11 5.63 -9.24
N SER A 59 20.26 4.62 -8.37
CA SER A 59 19.13 4.11 -7.61
C SER A 59 18.43 5.31 -6.94
N ALA A 60 17.09 5.32 -6.87
CA ALA A 60 16.37 6.44 -6.24
C ALA A 60 16.91 6.74 -4.82
N SER A 61 17.48 5.75 -4.14
CA SER A 61 18.20 5.89 -2.87
C SER A 61 19.46 6.79 -2.95
N SER A 62 20.13 6.88 -4.10
CA SER A 62 21.35 7.66 -4.30
C SER A 62 21.08 9.15 -4.57
N THR A 63 19.96 9.52 -5.19
CA THR A 63 19.59 10.94 -5.36
C THR A 63 19.22 11.61 -4.02
N ILE A 64 18.78 10.82 -3.04
CA ILE A 64 18.60 11.30 -1.65
C ILE A 64 19.94 11.76 -1.04
N ALA A 65 21.10 11.38 -1.57
CA ALA A 65 22.37 11.86 -1.02
C ALA A 65 22.70 13.31 -1.42
N ALA A 66 22.29 13.78 -2.60
CA ALA A 66 22.78 15.05 -3.15
C ALA A 66 21.87 16.27 -2.90
N GLY A 67 20.53 16.10 -2.95
CA GLY A 67 19.58 17.21 -2.78
C GLY A 67 19.01 17.36 -1.36
N SER A 68 19.44 16.51 -0.45
CA SER A 68 18.68 16.18 0.76
C SER A 68 19.45 16.52 2.04
N THR A 69 20.67 17.05 1.95
CA THR A 69 21.44 17.49 3.13
C THR A 69 20.73 18.57 3.96
N THR A 70 19.80 19.34 3.38
CA THR A 70 18.97 20.31 4.12
C THR A 70 17.53 19.84 4.35
N LYS A 71 16.96 19.01 3.45
CA LYS A 71 15.56 18.54 3.55
C LYS A 71 15.38 17.26 4.38
N VAL A 72 16.42 16.44 4.53
CA VAL A 72 16.39 15.20 5.30
C VAL A 72 16.13 15.46 6.79
N PRO A 73 16.80 16.42 7.46
CA PRO A 73 16.52 16.68 8.87
C PRO A 73 15.07 17.11 9.12
N GLU A 74 14.50 17.95 8.24
CA GLU A 74 13.11 18.39 8.35
C GLU A 74 12.14 17.23 8.12
N LEU A 75 12.44 16.36 7.14
CA LEU A 75 11.61 15.19 6.86
C LEU A 75 11.66 14.16 7.98
N VAL A 76 12.84 13.90 8.54
CA VAL A 76 13.03 13.01 9.70
C VAL A 76 12.25 13.56 10.91
N GLY A 77 12.36 14.87 11.19
CA GLY A 77 11.57 15.48 12.27
C GLY A 77 10.05 15.39 12.07
N LYS A 78 9.57 15.48 10.81
CA LYS A 78 8.14 15.26 10.49
C LYS A 78 7.72 13.80 10.67
N ILE A 79 8.59 12.84 10.35
CA ILE A 79 8.32 11.41 10.55
C ILE A 79 8.25 11.09 12.04
N ASP A 80 9.21 11.57 12.84
CA ASP A 80 9.22 11.37 14.29
C ASP A 80 7.98 11.98 14.96
N SER A 81 7.57 13.17 14.52
CA SER A 81 6.33 13.82 14.97
C SER A 81 5.08 13.02 14.58
N LEU A 82 5.06 12.45 13.37
CA LEU A 82 3.94 11.64 12.89
C LEU A 82 3.85 10.32 13.67
N GLU A 83 4.98 9.67 13.94
CA GLU A 83 5.05 8.46 14.75
C GLU A 83 4.57 8.70 16.18
N GLN A 84 4.99 9.80 16.82
CA GLN A 84 4.48 10.19 18.14
C GLN A 84 2.97 10.45 18.13
N ASN A 85 2.45 11.13 17.11
CA ASN A 85 1.01 11.39 16.98
C ASN A 85 0.23 10.08 16.77
N LEU A 86 0.74 9.15 15.96
CA LEU A 86 0.12 7.85 15.75
C LEU A 86 0.11 6.99 17.02
N ASN A 87 1.21 7.00 17.79
CA ASN A 87 1.27 6.30 19.07
C ASN A 87 0.26 6.87 20.07
N LYS A 88 0.11 8.20 20.12
CA LYS A 88 -0.89 8.86 20.95
C LYS A 88 -2.33 8.53 20.52
N VAL A 89 -2.62 8.53 19.22
CA VAL A 89 -3.94 8.13 18.70
C VAL A 89 -4.23 6.67 19.02
N THR A 90 -3.24 5.79 18.86
CA THR A 90 -3.36 4.36 19.19
C THR A 90 -3.63 4.17 20.68
N GLU A 91 -2.94 4.91 21.57
CA GLU A 91 -3.19 4.88 23.02
C GLU A 91 -4.61 5.35 23.36
N MET A 92 -5.10 6.42 22.72
CA MET A 92 -6.48 6.90 22.91
C MET A 92 -7.53 5.88 22.46
N VAL A 93 -7.31 5.20 21.33
CA VAL A 93 -8.21 4.15 20.84
C VAL A 93 -8.22 2.95 21.79
N SER A 94 -7.05 2.52 22.28
CA SER A 94 -6.94 1.41 23.24
C SER A 94 -7.68 1.73 24.54
N LYS A 95 -7.47 2.93 25.13
CA LYS A 95 -8.18 3.36 26.34
C LYS A 95 -9.70 3.40 26.15
N ASN A 96 -10.18 3.89 25.01
CA ASN A 96 -11.62 3.93 24.71
C ASN A 96 -12.22 2.52 24.55
N ARG A 97 -11.46 1.57 24.01
CA ARG A 97 -11.91 0.19 23.81
C ARG A 97 -12.10 -0.56 25.13
N ASP A 98 -11.17 -0.41 26.07
CA ASP A 98 -11.23 -1.10 27.37
C ASP A 98 -12.42 -0.60 28.22
N GLY A 99 -12.74 0.69 28.14
CA GLY A 99 -13.91 1.26 28.83
C GLY A 99 -15.25 0.75 28.28
N MET A 100 -15.37 0.62 26.95
CA MET A 100 -16.63 0.23 26.31
C MET A 100 -16.89 -1.28 26.40
N GLY A 101 -15.85 -2.11 26.33
CA GLY A 101 -15.97 -3.57 26.41
C GLY A 101 -16.52 -4.07 27.75
N SER A 102 -16.07 -3.48 28.86
CA SER A 102 -16.51 -3.86 30.22
C SER A 102 -18.01 -3.61 30.45
N LEU A 103 -18.51 -2.45 29.99
CA LEU A 103 -19.93 -2.08 30.12
C LEU A 103 -20.84 -2.98 29.30
N ILE A 104 -20.47 -3.32 28.06
CA ILE A 104 -21.27 -4.18 27.19
C ILE A 104 -21.39 -5.60 27.79
N CYS A 105 -20.31 -6.14 28.35
CA CYS A 105 -20.33 -7.45 29.00
C CYS A 105 -21.24 -7.47 30.24
N LEU A 106 -21.20 -6.42 31.07
CA LEU A 106 -22.05 -6.31 32.26
C LEU A 106 -23.54 -6.24 31.89
N VAL A 107 -23.88 -5.41 30.90
CA VAL A 107 -25.27 -5.28 30.42
C VAL A 107 -25.78 -6.58 29.80
N CYS A 108 -24.95 -7.26 28.98
CA CYS A 108 -25.31 -8.53 28.37
C CYS A 108 -25.54 -9.64 29.41
N GLY A 109 -24.69 -9.71 30.44
CA GLY A 109 -24.84 -10.65 31.54
C GLY A 109 -26.14 -10.44 32.32
N CYS A 110 -26.45 -9.20 32.70
CA CYS A 110 -27.68 -8.86 33.42
C CYS A 110 -28.93 -9.21 32.62
N VAL A 111 -28.99 -8.84 31.34
CA VAL A 111 -30.14 -9.13 30.47
C VAL A 111 -30.34 -10.65 30.33
N ASN A 112 -29.27 -11.42 30.15
CA ASN A 112 -29.36 -12.87 30.02
C ASN A 112 -29.92 -13.53 31.30
N VAL A 113 -29.47 -13.09 32.47
CA VAL A 113 -29.98 -13.58 33.76
C VAL A 113 -31.46 -13.22 33.96
N THR A 114 -31.86 -11.99 33.61
CA THR A 114 -33.28 -11.58 33.70
C THR A 114 -34.16 -12.41 32.77
N VAL A 115 -33.73 -12.67 31.52
CA VAL A 115 -34.46 -13.51 30.57
C VAL A 115 -34.62 -14.93 31.09
N LEU A 116 -33.55 -15.53 31.64
CA LEU A 116 -33.61 -16.87 32.23
C LEU A 116 -34.57 -16.96 33.43
N LEU A 117 -34.58 -15.94 34.30
CA LEU A 117 -35.49 -15.90 35.45
C LEU A 117 -36.96 -15.79 35.02
N VAL A 118 -37.27 -14.93 34.05
CA VAL A 118 -38.63 -14.79 33.49
C VAL A 118 -39.07 -16.11 32.85
N PHE A 119 -38.18 -16.78 32.12
CA PHE A 119 -38.48 -18.07 31.51
C PHE A 119 -38.76 -19.16 32.57
N ALA A 120 -37.95 -19.21 33.64
CA ALA A 120 -38.16 -20.13 34.74
C ALA A 120 -39.50 -19.91 35.45
N ILE A 121 -39.87 -18.66 35.73
CA ILE A 121 -41.16 -18.31 36.33
C ILE A 121 -42.31 -18.73 35.41
N PHE A 122 -42.19 -18.46 34.11
CA PHE A 122 -43.21 -18.85 33.13
C PHE A 122 -43.41 -20.38 33.10
N LEU A 123 -42.33 -21.16 33.18
CA LEU A 123 -42.41 -22.62 33.26
C LEU A 123 -43.09 -23.10 34.55
N VAL A 124 -42.79 -22.48 35.70
CA VAL A 124 -43.46 -22.81 36.97
C VAL A 124 -44.94 -22.49 36.90
N VAL A 125 -45.31 -21.31 36.40
CA VAL A 125 -46.71 -20.89 36.24
C VAL A 125 -47.46 -21.81 35.28
N ALA A 126 -46.85 -22.17 34.14
CA ALA A 126 -47.43 -23.11 33.18
C ALA A 126 -47.59 -24.53 33.75
N PHE A 127 -46.67 -24.96 34.62
CA PHE A 127 -46.76 -26.25 35.30
C PHE A 127 -47.82 -26.27 36.40
N VAL A 128 -47.97 -25.18 37.17
CA VAL A 128 -48.95 -25.05 38.26
C VAL A 128 -50.38 -24.80 37.74
N LEU A 129 -50.52 -24.09 36.61
CA LEU A 129 -51.82 -23.85 35.95
C LEU A 129 -52.28 -25.01 35.05
N LYS A 130 -51.49 -26.08 34.94
CA LYS A 130 -51.84 -27.28 34.19
C LYS A 130 -52.41 -28.35 35.11
#